data_AF-A0A851SRN0-F1
#
_entry.id   AF-A0A851SRN0-F1
#
_cell.length_a   1.000
_cell.length_b   1.000
_cell.length_c   1.000
_cell.angle_alpha   90.00
_cell.angle_beta   90.00
_cell.angle_gamma   90.00
#
_symmetry.space_group_name_H-M   'P 1'
#
loop_
_entity.id
_entity.type
_entity.pdbx_description
1 polymer ?
#
loop_
_entity_poly.entity_id
_entity_poly.type
_entity_poly.pdbx_seq_one_letter_code
_entity_poly.pdbx_strand_id
1 'polypeptide(L)'
;EVTVTRKKPGCPAITLQIKKPPSEISVDIILALKVNQSWPLSTKDGLLVGEWLGTKARRDFRYDDFYLVAKQNKEEKALRGNTWRLSFSHIEKKILTNHGNGKTCCESDGVRCCRKDCLKLLKYLLQQLKTKHQKELQKFCSYHVKTAFFHACAKWPRDEHWRWEDLDRCFHRYLEYFLDCLQNSRLPHFFIPQYNLLSQNDRASQNFLTREINYQINNRFPIFQQ
;
A
#
# COMPACT_ATOMS: atom_id res chain seq x y z
N GLU A 1 -16.21 25.65 -2.26
CA GLU A 1 -15.21 26.32 -1.41
C GLU A 1 -13.94 25.48 -1.36
N VAL A 2 -12.74 26.10 -1.36
CA VAL A 2 -11.46 25.40 -1.24
C VAL A 2 -10.70 25.98 -0.05
N THR A 3 -10.38 25.17 0.95
CA THR A 3 -9.68 25.60 2.17
C THR A 3 -8.46 24.72 2.45
N VAL A 4 -7.45 25.29 3.10
CA VAL A 4 -6.27 24.54 3.55
C VAL A 4 -6.54 24.05 4.97
N THR A 5 -6.37 22.74 5.21
CA THR A 5 -6.50 22.19 6.56
C THR A 5 -5.33 22.59 7.47
N ARG A 6 -5.57 22.56 8.78
CA ARG A 6 -4.50 22.75 9.77
C ARG A 6 -3.39 21.71 9.58
N LYS A 7 -2.15 22.19 9.49
CA LYS A 7 -0.95 21.37 9.36
C LYS A 7 -0.87 20.32 10.48
N LYS A 8 -0.76 19.05 10.11
CA LYS A 8 -0.45 17.95 11.04
C LYS A 8 1.07 17.85 11.22
N PRO A 9 1.61 17.90 12.45
CA PRO A 9 3.05 17.77 12.69
C PRO A 9 3.63 16.50 12.05
N GLY A 10 4.81 16.63 11.42
CA GLY A 10 5.51 15.53 10.74
C GLY A 10 4.85 14.99 9.45
N CYS A 11 3.70 15.53 9.05
CA CYS A 11 3.04 15.18 7.78
C CYS A 11 3.69 15.92 6.60
N PRO A 12 4.06 15.23 5.50
CA PRO A 12 4.68 15.87 4.33
C PRO A 12 3.68 16.62 3.44
N ALA A 13 2.37 16.49 3.69
CA ALA A 13 1.33 17.02 2.83
C ALA A 13 0.78 18.36 3.32
N ILE A 14 0.48 19.24 2.38
CA ILE A 14 -0.48 20.34 2.53
C ILE A 14 -1.82 19.81 2.03
N THR A 15 -2.77 19.59 2.93
CA THR A 15 -4.05 18.99 2.59
C THR A 15 -5.10 20.09 2.36
N LEU A 16 -5.67 20.13 1.15
CA LEU A 16 -6.80 20.96 0.77
C LEU A 16 -8.12 20.22 1.04
N GLN A 17 -9.13 20.91 1.58
CA GLN A 17 -10.53 20.47 1.54
C GLN A 17 -11.25 21.22 0.43
N ILE A 18 -11.80 20.46 -0.51
CA ILE A 18 -12.63 20.96 -1.60
C ILE A 18 -14.06 20.55 -1.29
N LYS A 19 -14.86 21.53 -0.87
CA LYS A 19 -16.28 21.34 -0.57
C LYS A 19 -17.09 21.72 -1.81
N LYS A 20 -17.69 20.72 -2.47
CA LYS A 20 -18.62 20.89 -3.59
C LYS A 20 -19.78 19.89 -3.39
N PRO A 21 -20.89 20.32 -2.74
CA PRO A 21 -22.04 19.46 -2.49
C PRO A 21 -22.47 18.70 -3.75
N PRO A 22 -22.82 17.40 -3.63
CA PRO A 22 -22.99 16.63 -2.39
C PRO A 22 -21.69 16.07 -1.80
N SER A 23 -20.52 16.37 -2.38
CA SER A 23 -19.26 15.69 -2.04
C SER A 23 -18.23 16.62 -1.39
N GLU A 24 -17.45 16.07 -0.48
CA GLU A 24 -16.24 16.70 0.07
C GLU A 24 -15.03 15.87 -0.34
N ILE A 25 -14.00 16.52 -0.90
CA ILE A 25 -12.79 15.87 -1.39
C ILE A 25 -11.58 16.47 -0.68
N SER A 26 -10.76 15.59 -0.11
CA SER A 26 -9.47 15.95 0.47
C SER A 26 -8.35 15.70 -0.54
N VAL A 27 -7.53 16.72 -0.82
CA VAL A 27 -6.40 16.63 -1.76
C VAL A 27 -5.09 16.92 -1.05
N ASP A 28 -4.19 15.95 -1.03
CA ASP A 28 -2.86 16.09 -0.45
C ASP A 28 -1.86 16.58 -1.51
N ILE A 29 -1.36 17.81 -1.34
CA ILE A 29 -0.24 18.34 -2.11
C ILE A 29 1.05 17.99 -1.37
N ILE A 30 1.91 17.19 -1.99
CA ILE A 30 3.17 16.72 -1.38
C ILE A 30 4.34 17.25 -2.19
N LEU A 31 5.20 18.05 -1.54
CA LEU A 31 6.48 18.43 -2.12
C LEU A 31 7.39 17.20 -2.21
N ALA A 32 7.95 16.97 -3.40
CA ALA A 32 8.89 15.89 -3.64
C ALA A 32 10.11 16.41 -4.41
N LEU A 33 11.32 16.13 -3.90
CA LEU A 33 12.55 16.35 -4.66
C LEU A 33 12.75 15.17 -5.59
N LYS A 34 12.95 15.45 -6.88
CA LYS A 34 13.32 14.45 -7.88
C LYS A 34 14.84 14.28 -7.84
N VAL A 35 15.33 13.05 -7.68
CA VAL A 35 16.75 12.74 -7.60
C VAL A 35 17.16 11.89 -8.81
N ASN A 36 18.02 12.47 -9.64
CA ASN A 36 18.50 11.90 -10.88
C ASN A 36 19.82 11.15 -10.65
N GLN A 37 19.77 10.13 -9.80
CA GLN A 37 20.89 9.28 -9.43
C GLN A 37 20.41 7.84 -9.25
N SER A 38 21.36 6.91 -9.22
CA SER A 38 21.10 5.51 -8.85
C SER A 38 20.37 5.43 -7.52
N TRP A 39 19.39 4.53 -7.44
CA TRP A 39 18.66 4.30 -6.20
C TRP A 39 19.60 3.88 -5.07
N PRO A 40 19.33 4.31 -3.82
CA PRO A 40 20.19 3.99 -2.68
C PRO A 40 20.42 2.49 -2.49
N LEU A 41 21.59 2.13 -1.95
CA LEU A 41 21.98 0.74 -1.67
C LEU A 41 20.97 -0.01 -0.81
N SER A 42 20.25 0.70 0.06
CA SER A 42 19.18 0.13 0.88
C SER A 42 18.06 -0.53 0.07
N THR A 43 17.92 -0.19 -1.22
CA THR A 43 16.89 -0.73 -2.11
C THR A 43 17.36 -1.90 -2.97
N LYS A 44 18.63 -2.32 -2.87
CA LYS A 44 19.28 -3.27 -3.78
C LYS A 44 18.51 -4.58 -3.90
N ASP A 45 18.08 -5.12 -2.77
CA ASP A 45 17.40 -6.41 -2.67
C ASP A 45 15.86 -6.26 -2.62
N GLY A 46 15.36 -5.04 -2.79
CA GLY A 46 13.93 -4.76 -2.93
C GLY A 46 13.42 -4.93 -4.35
N LEU A 47 12.16 -4.54 -4.55
CA LEU A 47 11.46 -4.59 -5.83
C LEU A 47 11.47 -6.02 -6.41
N LEU A 48 10.81 -6.94 -5.70
CA LEU A 48 10.76 -8.37 -6.01
C LEU A 48 9.80 -8.69 -7.16
N VAL A 49 9.98 -8.03 -8.30
CA VAL A 49 9.13 -8.18 -9.48
C VAL A 49 9.76 -9.09 -10.55
N GLY A 50 10.90 -9.72 -10.27
CA GLY A 50 11.64 -10.53 -11.25
C GLY A 50 10.80 -11.64 -11.88
N GLU A 51 10.22 -12.50 -11.05
CA GLU A 51 9.33 -13.59 -11.52
C GLU A 51 7.92 -13.11 -11.90
N TRP A 52 7.55 -11.89 -11.49
CA TRP A 52 6.21 -11.34 -11.71
C TRP A 52 6.13 -10.52 -13.00
N LEU A 53 6.93 -9.46 -13.13
CA LEU A 53 6.93 -8.54 -14.26
C LEU A 53 8.17 -8.70 -15.16
N GLY A 54 9.10 -9.58 -14.78
CA GLY A 54 10.35 -9.81 -15.52
C GLY A 54 11.52 -8.98 -15.00
N THR A 55 12.73 -9.53 -15.19
CA THR A 55 13.99 -8.87 -14.83
C THR A 55 14.24 -7.59 -15.63
N LYS A 56 13.76 -7.53 -16.88
CA LYS A 56 13.81 -6.31 -17.71
C LYS A 56 12.99 -5.18 -17.10
N ALA A 57 11.73 -5.44 -16.73
CA ALA A 57 10.88 -4.43 -16.09
C ALA A 57 11.48 -3.96 -14.75
N ARG A 58 12.00 -4.89 -13.94
CA ARG A 58 12.72 -4.55 -12.70
C ARG A 58 13.88 -3.60 -12.95
N ARG A 59 14.71 -3.89 -13.96
CA ARG A 59 15.86 -3.08 -14.33
C ARG A 59 15.42 -1.68 -14.79
N ASP A 60 14.43 -1.61 -15.67
CA ASP A 60 13.92 -0.36 -16.22
C ASP A 60 13.34 0.53 -15.10
N PHE A 61 12.61 -0.04 -14.13
CA PHE A 61 12.16 0.69 -12.94
C PHE A 61 13.30 1.23 -12.08
N ARG A 62 14.43 0.53 -11.95
CA ARG A 62 15.58 1.01 -11.16
C ARG A 62 16.45 2.03 -11.89
N TYR A 63 16.27 2.19 -13.20
CA TYR A 63 16.90 3.26 -13.98
C TYR A 63 16.11 4.56 -13.95
N ASP A 64 14.82 4.52 -13.60
CA ASP A 64 14.05 5.73 -13.33
C ASP A 64 14.60 6.47 -12.11
N ASP A 65 14.36 7.78 -12.07
CA ASP A 65 14.61 8.62 -10.90
C ASP A 65 13.91 8.09 -9.63
N PHE A 66 14.40 8.51 -8.46
CA PHE A 66 13.65 8.35 -7.20
C PHE A 66 13.30 9.71 -6.60
N TYR A 67 12.37 9.70 -5.65
CA TYR A 67 11.88 10.92 -5.03
C TYR A 67 12.10 10.93 -3.53
N LEU A 68 12.27 12.13 -2.98
CA LEU A 68 12.35 12.38 -1.55
C LEU A 68 11.19 13.28 -1.13
N VAL A 69 10.45 12.88 -0.09
CA VAL A 69 9.37 13.68 0.50
C VAL A 69 9.74 14.12 1.92
N ALA A 70 9.33 15.33 2.31
CA ALA A 70 9.65 15.93 3.60
C ALA A 70 8.82 15.31 4.74
N LYS A 71 9.03 14.01 5.00
CA LYS A 71 8.36 13.25 6.05
C LYS A 71 9.35 12.94 7.15
N GLN A 72 8.97 13.29 8.36
CA GLN A 72 9.79 13.09 9.54
C GLN A 72 9.85 11.61 9.96
N ASN A 73 11.00 11.21 10.50
CA ASN A 73 11.14 9.95 11.21
C ASN A 73 10.42 10.01 12.57
N LYS A 74 9.58 9.01 12.86
CA LYS A 74 8.81 8.93 14.11
C LYS A 74 9.64 8.53 15.33
N GLU A 75 10.83 7.97 15.11
CA GLU A 75 11.73 7.54 16.20
C GLU A 75 12.59 8.69 16.75
N GLU A 76 12.66 9.81 16.03
CA GLU A 76 13.37 10.99 16.51
C GLU A 76 12.57 11.69 17.60
N LYS A 77 13.13 11.74 18.82
CA LYS A 77 12.53 12.43 19.98
C LYS A 77 12.37 13.95 19.78
N ALA A 78 13.12 14.54 18.84
CA ALA A 78 13.09 15.98 18.55
C ALA A 78 12.75 16.26 17.09
N LEU A 79 11.88 17.25 16.85
CA LEU A 79 11.53 17.76 15.52
C LEU A 79 12.71 18.52 14.91
N ARG A 80 13.68 17.81 14.32
CA ARG A 80 14.86 18.48 13.71
C ARG A 80 14.57 19.06 12.33
N GLY A 81 13.49 18.65 11.65
CA GLY A 81 13.07 19.21 10.36
C GLY A 81 13.94 18.86 9.16
N ASN A 82 15.00 18.05 9.35
CA ASN A 82 16.04 17.84 8.34
C ASN A 82 16.01 16.46 7.69
N THR A 83 14.95 15.68 7.92
CA THR A 83 14.83 14.32 7.38
C THR A 83 13.89 14.25 6.17
N TRP A 84 14.32 13.45 5.20
CA TRP A 84 13.56 13.14 3.99
C TRP A 84 13.32 11.64 3.92
N ARG A 85 12.18 11.25 3.35
CA ARG A 85 11.83 9.84 3.13
C ARG A 85 11.80 9.53 1.65
N LEU A 86 12.38 8.40 1.26
CA LEU A 86 12.23 7.85 -0.09
C LEU A 86 10.75 7.68 -0.47
N SER A 87 10.44 7.94 -1.73
CA SER A 87 9.12 7.78 -2.33
C SER A 87 9.25 7.13 -3.71
N PHE A 88 8.60 5.98 -3.85
CA PHE A 88 8.51 5.23 -5.11
C PHE A 88 7.10 5.28 -5.70
N SER A 89 6.31 6.29 -5.33
CA SER A 89 4.89 6.40 -5.72
C SER A 89 4.67 6.31 -7.24
N HIS A 90 5.62 6.82 -8.03
CA HIS A 90 5.57 6.75 -9.49
C HIS A 90 5.83 5.33 -10.01
N ILE A 91 6.76 4.58 -9.42
CA ILE A 91 6.98 3.16 -9.74
C ILE A 91 5.81 2.29 -9.27
N GLU A 92 5.28 2.55 -8.07
CA GLU A 92 4.06 1.87 -7.59
C GLU A 92 2.91 2.06 -8.57
N LYS A 93 2.76 3.25 -9.16
CA LYS A 93 1.79 3.51 -10.22
C LYS A 93 2.09 2.68 -11.47
N LYS A 94 3.35 2.63 -11.94
CA LYS A 94 3.74 1.80 -13.09
C LYS A 94 3.45 0.31 -12.87
N ILE A 95 3.74 -0.22 -11.67
CA ILE A 95 3.43 -1.60 -11.28
C ILE A 95 1.92 -1.84 -11.25
N LEU A 96 1.14 -0.93 -10.66
CA LEU A 96 -0.32 -1.06 -10.62
C LEU A 96 -0.94 -0.98 -12.01
N THR A 97 -0.41 -0.14 -12.91
CA THR A 97 -0.86 -0.12 -14.31
C THR A 97 -0.52 -1.44 -14.99
N ASN A 98 0.75 -1.85 -14.95
CA ASN A 98 1.28 -3.03 -15.63
C ASN A 98 1.47 -4.18 -14.63
N HIS A 99 0.35 -4.74 -14.16
CA HIS A 99 0.29 -5.64 -13.01
C HIS A 99 0.19 -7.12 -13.39
N GLY A 100 0.04 -7.43 -14.68
CA GLY A 100 0.03 -8.80 -15.17
C GLY A 100 1.43 -9.33 -15.43
N ASN A 101 1.58 -10.64 -15.34
CA ASN A 101 2.75 -11.31 -15.88
C ASN A 101 2.65 -11.42 -17.42
N GLY A 102 1.44 -11.64 -17.94
CA GLY A 102 1.13 -11.44 -19.34
C GLY A 102 1.09 -9.96 -19.70
N LYS A 103 1.60 -9.62 -20.89
CA LYS A 103 1.67 -8.23 -21.36
C LYS A 103 0.29 -7.61 -21.60
N THR A 104 -0.71 -8.43 -21.91
CA THR A 104 -2.07 -8.00 -22.25
C THR A 104 -3.03 -8.07 -21.05
N CYS A 105 -2.56 -8.36 -19.83
CA CYS A 105 -3.45 -8.52 -18.68
C CYS A 105 -4.32 -7.28 -18.44
N CYS A 106 -5.65 -7.46 -18.50
CA CYS A 106 -6.65 -6.40 -18.40
C CYS A 106 -6.56 -5.29 -19.49
N GLU A 107 -5.92 -5.55 -20.63
CA GLU A 107 -6.05 -4.73 -21.84
C GLU A 107 -7.37 -5.06 -22.58
N SER A 108 -7.69 -4.33 -23.65
CA SER A 108 -8.97 -4.45 -24.39
C SER A 108 -9.20 -5.85 -24.99
N ASP A 109 -8.14 -6.48 -25.46
CA ASP A 109 -8.07 -7.81 -26.08
C ASP A 109 -7.48 -8.87 -25.14
N GLY A 110 -7.26 -8.49 -23.88
CA GLY A 110 -6.63 -9.33 -22.87
C GLY A 110 -7.59 -10.00 -21.90
N VAL A 111 -7.08 -11.01 -21.19
CA VAL A 111 -7.82 -11.67 -20.12
C VAL A 111 -7.85 -10.77 -18.88
N ARG A 112 -9.05 -10.55 -18.32
CA ARG A 112 -9.21 -9.81 -17.06
C ARG A 112 -8.72 -10.63 -15.87
N CYS A 113 -8.14 -9.94 -14.89
CA CYS A 113 -7.73 -10.51 -13.61
C CYS A 113 -8.39 -9.76 -12.45
N CYS A 114 -8.34 -10.33 -11.24
CA CYS A 114 -8.93 -9.75 -10.03
C CYS A 114 -7.93 -9.02 -9.11
N ARG A 115 -6.64 -8.85 -9.51
CA ARG A 115 -5.60 -8.24 -8.66
C ARG A 115 -6.02 -6.88 -8.09
N LYS A 116 -6.45 -5.96 -8.95
CA LYS A 116 -6.87 -4.62 -8.53
C LYS A 116 -8.13 -4.64 -7.67
N ASP A 117 -9.04 -5.57 -7.92
CA ASP A 117 -10.28 -5.68 -7.15
C ASP A 117 -10.01 -6.24 -5.75
N CYS A 118 -9.13 -7.23 -5.61
CA CYS A 118 -8.61 -7.69 -4.31
C CYS A 118 -7.98 -6.54 -3.51
N LEU A 119 -7.16 -5.70 -4.15
CA LEU A 119 -6.57 -4.53 -3.51
C LEU A 119 -7.63 -3.52 -3.06
N LYS A 120 -8.64 -3.25 -3.89
CA LYS A 120 -9.75 -2.33 -3.55
C LYS A 120 -10.55 -2.86 -2.37
N LEU A 121 -10.91 -4.15 -2.37
CA LEU A 121 -11.67 -4.79 -1.31
C LEU A 121 -10.94 -4.70 0.04
N LEU A 122 -9.64 -5.02 0.09
CA LEU A 122 -8.91 -4.93 1.36
C LEU A 122 -8.69 -3.47 1.81
N LYS A 123 -8.48 -2.55 0.87
CA LYS A 123 -8.41 -1.12 1.20
C LYS A 123 -9.72 -0.63 1.80
N TYR A 124 -10.84 -1.03 1.22
CA TYR A 124 -12.17 -0.65 1.68
C TYR A 124 -12.48 -1.28 3.05
N LEU A 125 -12.20 -2.57 3.23
CA LEU A 125 -12.31 -3.25 4.52
C LEU A 125 -11.51 -2.53 5.61
N LEU A 126 -10.22 -2.24 5.36
CA LEU A 126 -9.39 -1.53 6.32
C LEU A 126 -9.93 -0.12 6.60
N GLN A 127 -10.41 0.59 5.59
CA GLN A 127 -10.99 1.91 5.75
C GLN A 127 -12.23 1.86 6.67
N GLN A 128 -13.16 0.94 6.43
CA GLN A 128 -14.37 0.82 7.23
C GLN A 128 -14.06 0.42 8.68
N LEU A 129 -13.15 -0.54 8.88
CA LEU A 129 -12.68 -0.91 10.21
C LEU A 129 -12.03 0.28 10.93
N LYS A 130 -11.23 1.09 10.23
CA LYS A 130 -10.63 2.31 10.80
C LYS A 130 -11.66 3.39 11.14
N THR A 131 -12.74 3.51 10.37
CA THR A 131 -13.85 4.41 10.70
C THR A 131 -14.53 3.98 12.00
N LYS A 132 -14.78 2.67 12.16
CA LYS A 132 -15.42 2.11 13.35
C LYS A 132 -14.51 2.08 14.59
N HIS A 133 -13.22 1.81 14.41
CA HIS A 133 -12.23 1.61 15.47
C HIS A 133 -11.05 2.57 15.32
N GLN A 134 -11.35 3.88 15.33
CA GLN A 134 -10.37 4.91 14.99
C GLN A 134 -9.15 4.91 15.90
N LYS A 135 -9.33 4.70 17.21
CA LYS A 135 -8.25 4.79 18.21
C LYS A 135 -7.30 3.60 18.11
N GLU A 136 -7.86 2.40 18.01
CA GLU A 136 -7.16 1.12 17.95
C GLU A 136 -6.42 0.96 16.61
N LEU A 137 -7.02 1.44 15.52
CA LEU A 137 -6.50 1.23 14.17
C LEU A 137 -5.83 2.48 13.56
N GLN A 138 -5.56 3.52 14.35
CA GLN A 138 -4.94 4.76 13.87
C GLN A 138 -3.58 4.56 13.18
N LYS A 139 -2.81 3.55 13.61
CA LYS A 139 -1.47 3.26 13.09
C LYS A 139 -1.48 2.65 11.69
N PHE A 140 -2.57 1.98 11.32
CA PHE A 140 -2.69 1.35 10.00
C PHE A 140 -3.07 2.35 8.93
N CYS A 141 -2.62 2.14 7.70
CA CYS A 141 -3.01 2.96 6.56
C CYS A 141 -3.07 2.11 5.30
N SER A 142 -3.60 2.68 4.22
CA SER A 142 -3.70 2.00 2.93
C SER A 142 -2.35 1.54 2.37
N TYR A 143 -1.23 2.10 2.85
CA TYR A 143 0.10 1.70 2.42
C TYR A 143 0.51 0.31 2.93
N HIS A 144 0.02 -0.12 4.11
CA HIS A 144 0.26 -1.48 4.61
C HIS A 144 -0.41 -2.51 3.69
N VAL A 145 -1.68 -2.27 3.38
CA VAL A 145 -2.45 -3.07 2.43
C VAL A 145 -1.76 -3.11 1.07
N LYS A 146 -1.40 -1.94 0.50
CA LYS A 146 -0.71 -1.88 -0.79
C LYS A 146 0.63 -2.64 -0.78
N THR A 147 1.43 -2.51 0.28
CA THR A 147 2.71 -3.22 0.40
C THR A 147 2.50 -4.73 0.47
N ALA A 148 1.52 -5.19 1.26
CA ALA A 148 1.16 -6.60 1.33
C ALA A 148 0.67 -7.12 -0.03
N PHE A 149 -0.07 -6.30 -0.79
CA PHE A 149 -0.52 -6.64 -2.13
C PHE A 149 0.65 -6.85 -3.10
N PHE A 150 1.67 -5.99 -3.06
CA PHE A 150 2.85 -6.17 -3.92
C PHE A 150 3.61 -7.45 -3.61
N HIS A 151 3.78 -7.79 -2.31
CA HIS A 151 4.37 -9.07 -1.93
C HIS A 151 3.50 -10.26 -2.32
N ALA A 152 2.18 -10.17 -2.18
CA ALA A 152 1.25 -11.19 -2.64
C ALA A 152 1.35 -11.41 -4.16
N CYS A 153 1.40 -10.33 -4.96
CA CYS A 153 1.60 -10.44 -6.41
C CYS A 153 2.96 -11.06 -6.77
N ALA A 154 4.03 -10.71 -6.05
CA ALA A 154 5.34 -11.33 -6.23
C ALA A 154 5.34 -12.82 -5.85
N LYS A 155 4.59 -13.21 -4.81
CA LYS A 155 4.43 -14.60 -4.36
C LYS A 155 3.59 -15.44 -5.34
N TRP A 156 2.58 -14.81 -5.95
CA TRP A 156 1.70 -15.44 -6.94
C TRP A 156 1.77 -14.68 -8.28
N PRO A 157 2.87 -14.84 -9.03
CA PRO A 157 3.22 -13.96 -10.14
C PRO A 157 2.30 -14.11 -11.35
N ARG A 158 1.91 -15.33 -11.68
CA ARG A 158 1.16 -15.64 -12.90
C ARG A 158 -0.28 -15.12 -12.87
N ASP A 159 -0.82 -14.78 -14.04
CA ASP A 159 -2.16 -14.22 -14.18
C ASP A 159 -3.25 -15.24 -13.84
N GLU A 160 -2.99 -16.54 -14.04
CA GLU A 160 -3.87 -17.63 -13.66
C GLU A 160 -4.07 -17.75 -12.15
N HIS A 161 -3.14 -17.22 -11.35
CA HIS A 161 -3.34 -17.17 -9.90
C HIS A 161 -4.36 -16.10 -9.49
N TRP A 162 -4.72 -15.17 -10.39
CA TRP A 162 -5.58 -14.03 -10.13
C TRP A 162 -6.72 -13.95 -11.15
N ARG A 163 -7.23 -15.09 -11.59
CA ARG A 163 -8.39 -15.18 -12.48
C ARG A 163 -9.56 -14.40 -11.91
N TRP A 164 -10.31 -13.74 -12.80
CA TRP A 164 -11.42 -12.90 -12.39
C TRP A 164 -12.54 -13.73 -11.74
N GLU A 165 -12.76 -14.94 -12.26
CA GLU A 165 -13.74 -15.91 -11.78
C GLU A 165 -13.44 -16.40 -10.36
N ASP A 166 -12.18 -16.32 -9.93
CA ASP A 166 -11.70 -16.76 -8.61
C ASP A 166 -11.57 -15.58 -7.62
N LEU A 167 -12.27 -14.47 -7.84
CA LEU A 167 -12.14 -13.25 -7.02
C LEU A 167 -12.26 -13.53 -5.51
N ASP A 168 -13.23 -14.35 -5.11
CA ASP A 168 -13.46 -14.73 -3.73
C ASP A 168 -12.24 -15.44 -3.13
N ARG A 169 -11.72 -16.46 -3.81
CA ARG A 169 -10.54 -17.22 -3.40
C ARG A 169 -9.28 -16.36 -3.39
N CYS A 170 -9.11 -15.51 -4.40
CA CYS A 170 -7.97 -14.61 -4.50
C CYS A 170 -7.97 -13.58 -3.38
N PHE A 171 -9.14 -13.04 -3.05
CA PHE A 171 -9.30 -12.10 -1.94
C PHE A 171 -9.03 -12.76 -0.59
N HIS A 172 -9.56 -13.96 -0.34
CA HIS A 172 -9.26 -14.72 0.88
C HIS A 172 -7.76 -15.03 1.02
N ARG A 173 -7.11 -15.52 -0.04
CA ARG A 173 -5.67 -15.80 -0.03
C ARG A 173 -4.83 -14.55 0.25
N TYR A 174 -5.24 -13.39 -0.30
CA TYR A 174 -4.60 -12.12 -0.03
C TYR A 174 -4.85 -11.62 1.42
N LEU A 175 -6.05 -11.82 1.95
CA LEU A 175 -6.38 -11.57 3.36
C LEU A 175 -5.54 -12.42 4.30
N GLU A 176 -5.43 -13.72 4.06
CA GLU A 176 -4.59 -14.64 4.83
C GLU A 176 -3.13 -14.20 4.84
N TYR A 177 -2.60 -13.77 3.69
CA TYR A 177 -1.26 -13.21 3.63
C TYR A 177 -1.10 -11.96 4.51
N PHE A 178 -2.10 -11.06 4.51
CA PHE A 178 -2.05 -9.87 5.35
C PHE A 178 -2.20 -10.20 6.85
N LEU A 179 -3.03 -11.19 7.20
CA LEU A 179 -3.17 -11.71 8.56
C LEU A 179 -1.86 -12.32 9.07
N ASP A 180 -1.17 -13.12 8.24
CA ASP A 180 0.14 -13.68 8.55
C ASP A 180 1.18 -12.57 8.81
N CYS A 181 1.17 -11.50 8.00
CA CYS A 181 2.03 -10.34 8.22
C CYS A 181 1.77 -9.68 9.60
N LEU A 182 0.50 -9.54 9.99
CA LEU A 182 0.11 -8.97 11.29
C LEU A 182 0.50 -9.89 12.46
N GLN A 183 0.26 -11.19 12.35
CA GLN A 183 0.59 -12.18 13.39
C GLN A 183 2.09 -12.24 13.66
N ASN A 184 2.90 -12.17 12.61
CA ASN A 184 4.36 -12.19 12.71
C ASN A 184 4.98 -10.79 12.90
N SER A 185 4.17 -9.73 12.96
CA SER A 185 4.61 -8.33 12.98
C SER A 185 5.69 -8.04 11.94
N ARG A 186 5.50 -8.56 10.72
CA ARG A 186 6.49 -8.51 9.65
C ARG A 186 5.82 -8.19 8.33
N LEU A 187 6.04 -6.96 7.87
CA LEU A 187 5.70 -6.49 6.54
C LEU A 187 6.86 -5.60 6.02
N PRO A 188 7.90 -6.20 5.43
CA PRO A 188 8.99 -5.46 4.82
C PRO A 188 8.48 -4.48 3.76
N HIS A 189 9.04 -3.27 3.71
CA HIS A 189 8.76 -2.32 2.64
C HIS A 189 9.18 -2.92 1.30
N PHE A 190 8.30 -2.88 0.30
CA PHE A 190 8.51 -3.60 -0.97
C PHE A 190 9.80 -3.20 -1.70
N PHE A 191 10.21 -1.93 -1.57
CA PHE A 191 11.44 -1.40 -2.15
C PHE A 191 12.65 -1.37 -1.20
N ILE A 192 12.45 -1.55 0.11
CA ILE A 192 13.49 -1.37 1.15
C ILE A 192 13.34 -2.54 2.15
N PRO A 193 13.88 -3.73 1.86
CA PRO A 193 13.57 -4.95 2.62
C PRO A 193 13.89 -4.88 4.13
N GLN A 194 14.90 -4.11 4.51
CA GLN A 194 15.29 -3.88 5.90
C GLN A 194 14.31 -2.98 6.67
N TYR A 195 13.42 -2.26 5.99
CA TYR A 195 12.46 -1.37 6.63
C TYR A 195 11.14 -2.08 6.84
N ASN A 196 10.91 -2.62 8.05
CA ASN A 196 9.65 -3.26 8.41
C ASN A 196 8.56 -2.21 8.72
N LEU A 197 7.40 -2.34 8.08
CA LEU A 197 6.26 -1.43 8.27
C LEU A 197 5.40 -1.76 9.49
N LEU A 198 5.47 -2.99 10.00
CA LEU A 198 4.73 -3.43 11.18
C LEU A 198 5.67 -3.47 12.39
N SER A 199 5.57 -2.47 13.27
CA SER A 199 6.41 -2.39 14.48
C SER A 199 5.96 -3.40 15.53
N GLN A 200 6.90 -4.09 16.18
CA GLN A 200 6.61 -4.96 17.32
C GLN A 200 5.95 -4.20 18.49
N ASN A 201 6.21 -2.90 18.61
CA ASN A 201 5.59 -2.05 19.64
C ASN A 201 4.09 -1.85 19.41
N ASP A 202 3.60 -2.06 18.18
CA ASP A 202 2.18 -1.93 17.83
C ASP A 202 1.42 -3.27 17.90
N ARG A 203 1.98 -4.31 18.55
CA ARG A 203 1.41 -5.67 18.57
C ARG A 203 -0.02 -5.74 19.08
N ALA A 204 -0.39 -4.92 20.07
CA ALA A 204 -1.77 -4.85 20.55
C ALA A 204 -2.74 -4.38 19.45
N SER A 205 -2.37 -3.35 18.68
CA SER A 205 -3.17 -2.85 17.56
C SER A 205 -3.22 -3.86 16.41
N GLN A 206 -2.13 -4.61 16.18
CA GLN A 206 -2.10 -5.69 15.20
C GLN A 206 -3.01 -6.85 15.57
N ASN A 207 -2.96 -7.31 16.83
CA ASN A 207 -3.86 -8.35 17.34
C ASN A 207 -5.33 -7.91 17.27
N PHE A 208 -5.62 -6.64 17.56
CA PHE A 208 -6.96 -6.08 17.41
C PHE A 208 -7.43 -6.14 15.96
N LEU A 209 -6.60 -5.67 15.01
CA LEU A 209 -6.94 -5.72 13.59
C LEU A 209 -7.14 -7.16 13.09
N THR A 210 -6.29 -8.10 13.52
CA THR A 210 -6.41 -9.53 13.21
C THR A 210 -7.76 -10.09 13.67
N ARG A 211 -8.18 -9.77 14.91
CA ARG A 211 -9.48 -10.21 15.44
C ARG A 211 -10.65 -9.63 14.63
N GLU A 212 -10.60 -8.35 14.31
CA GLU A 212 -11.66 -7.71 13.52
C GLU A 212 -11.74 -8.30 12.11
N ILE A 213 -10.61 -8.51 11.43
CA ILE A 213 -10.61 -9.15 10.11
C ILE A 213 -11.16 -10.57 10.18
N ASN A 214 -10.75 -11.37 11.17
CA ASN A 214 -11.27 -12.73 11.36
C ASN A 214 -12.78 -12.74 11.64
N TYR A 215 -13.28 -11.79 12.42
CA TYR A 215 -14.71 -11.62 12.62
C TYR A 215 -15.42 -11.33 11.28
N GLN A 216 -14.88 -10.45 10.45
CA GLN A 216 -15.46 -10.17 9.12
C GLN A 216 -15.48 -11.43 8.24
N ILE A 217 -14.38 -12.20 8.20
CA ILE A 217 -14.31 -13.45 7.43
C ILE A 217 -15.38 -14.44 7.91
N ASN A 218 -15.42 -14.72 9.22
CA ASN A 218 -16.33 -15.71 9.81
C ASN A 218 -17.81 -15.36 9.69
N ASN A 219 -18.13 -14.08 9.45
CA ASN A 219 -19.51 -13.59 9.34
C ASN A 219 -19.86 -13.10 7.92
N ARG A 220 -19.07 -13.46 6.91
CA ARG A 220 -19.29 -13.10 5.48
C ARG A 220 -19.32 -11.59 5.22
N PHE A 221 -18.39 -10.86 5.83
CA PHE A 221 -18.14 -9.43 5.66
C PHE A 221 -19.39 -8.55 5.86
N PRO A 222 -20.03 -8.57 7.05
CA PRO A 222 -21.20 -7.72 7.32
C PRO A 222 -20.90 -6.22 7.12
N ILE A 223 -19.63 -5.81 7.25
CA ILE A 223 -19.20 -4.42 7.02
C ILE A 223 -19.34 -3.94 5.56
N PHE A 224 -19.50 -4.85 4.60
CA PHE A 224 -19.73 -4.49 3.19
C PHE A 224 -21.21 -4.25 2.86
N GLN A 225 -22.11 -4.52 3.81
CA GLN A 225 -23.56 -4.29 3.65
C GLN A 225 -24.00 -2.91 4.22
N GLN A 226 -23.04 -2.13 4.74
CA GLN A 226 -23.27 -0.85 5.41
C GLN A 226 -22.99 0.34 4.49
#